data_AF-A0A923TLZ5-F1
#
_entry.id   AF-A0A923TLZ5-F1
#
_cell.length_a   1.000
_cell.length_b   1.000
_cell.length_c   1.000
_cell.angle_alpha   90.00
_cell.angle_beta   90.00
_cell.angle_gamma   90.00
#
_symmetry.space_group_name_H-M   'P 1'
#
loop_
_entity.id
_entity.type
_entity.pdbx_description
1 polymer ?
#
loop_
_entity_poly.entity_id
_entity_poly.type
_entity_poly.pdbx_seq_one_letter_code
_entity_poly.pdbx_strand_id
1 'polypeptide(L)'
;MTPWPLTVAVAAPLSGYLSNRVPTAWLCAAGGTCLALGLAAASLWPLHGSALPLVPLTMLCGLGFGLFQVPNNRNMFLSAPRERAGAAGGMQGTARLAGQTAGGVVMSLLFTVASVESAPRLGLGIGAVLTLAAGLVSVLRVKSLMET
;
A
#
# COMPACT_ATOMS: atom_id res chain seq x y z
N MET A 1 -5.95 -9.18 -13.64
CA MET A 1 -6.15 -7.93 -12.86
C MET A 1 -7.22 -8.04 -11.77
N THR A 2 -8.14 -9.01 -11.81
CA THR A 2 -9.26 -9.18 -10.85
C THR A 2 -8.90 -9.52 -9.39
N PRO A 3 -7.85 -10.30 -9.07
CA PRO A 3 -7.63 -10.75 -7.70
C PRO A 3 -7.36 -9.63 -6.69
N TRP A 4 -6.63 -8.60 -7.11
CA TRP A 4 -6.30 -7.46 -6.25
C TRP A 4 -7.55 -6.60 -5.94
N PRO A 5 -8.30 -6.06 -6.91
CA PRO A 5 -9.51 -5.28 -6.62
C PRO A 5 -10.54 -6.06 -5.81
N LEU A 6 -10.70 -7.37 -6.08
CA LEU A 6 -11.63 -8.22 -5.34
C LEU A 6 -11.25 -8.30 -3.85
N THR A 7 -9.97 -8.54 -3.56
CA THR A 7 -9.50 -8.59 -2.17
C THR A 7 -9.53 -7.24 -1.49
N VAL A 8 -9.24 -6.14 -2.19
CA VAL A 8 -9.44 -4.78 -1.66
C VAL A 8 -10.91 -4.55 -1.31
N ALA A 9 -11.84 -4.96 -2.16
CA ALA A 9 -13.28 -4.78 -1.92
C ALA A 9 -13.75 -5.54 -0.67
N VAL A 10 -13.18 -6.71 -0.38
CA VAL A 10 -13.45 -7.47 0.84
C VAL A 10 -12.73 -6.88 2.07
N ALA A 11 -11.47 -6.46 1.89
CA ALA A 11 -10.65 -5.90 2.97
C ALA A 11 -11.16 -4.54 3.44
N ALA A 12 -11.75 -3.73 2.57
CA ALA A 12 -12.21 -2.38 2.88
C ALA A 12 -13.26 -2.33 4.02
N PRO A 13 -14.39 -3.06 3.98
CA PRO A 13 -15.37 -3.06 5.07
C PRO A 13 -14.80 -3.67 6.35
N LEU A 14 -14.00 -4.74 6.25
CA LEU A 14 -13.32 -5.34 7.40
C LEU A 14 -12.40 -4.33 8.09
N SER A 15 -11.58 -3.62 7.31
CA SER A 15 -10.69 -2.60 7.82
C SER A 15 -11.45 -1.42 8.43
N GLY A 16 -12.57 -1.03 7.84
CA GLY A 16 -13.47 0.00 8.38
C GLY A 16 -14.01 -0.41 9.75
N TYR A 17 -14.53 -1.63 9.87
CA TYR A 17 -15.00 -2.18 11.13
C TYR A 17 -13.89 -2.25 12.20
N LEU A 18 -12.73 -2.80 11.85
CA LEU A 18 -11.60 -2.92 12.77
C LEU A 18 -11.07 -1.55 13.21
N SER A 19 -11.09 -0.54 12.34
CA SER A 19 -10.62 0.81 12.67
C SER A 19 -11.42 1.48 13.78
N ASN A 20 -12.61 0.98 14.11
CA ASN A 20 -13.40 1.45 15.26
C ASN A 20 -13.04 0.74 16.57
N ARG A 21 -12.28 -0.36 16.53
CA ARG A 21 -11.98 -1.20 17.71
C ARG A 21 -10.51 -1.25 18.07
N VAL A 22 -9.61 -1.04 17.10
CA VAL A 22 -8.17 -1.01 17.33
C VAL A 22 -7.56 0.28 16.80
N PRO A 23 -6.42 0.74 17.35
CA PRO A 23 -5.75 1.93 16.86
C PRO A 23 -5.41 1.80 15.38
N THR A 24 -5.79 2.79 14.60
CA THR A 24 -5.65 2.83 13.14
C THR A 24 -4.19 2.69 12.68
N ALA A 25 -3.23 3.15 13.48
CA ALA A 25 -1.81 3.00 13.22
C ALA A 25 -1.34 1.53 13.23
N TRP A 26 -1.87 0.68 14.11
CA TRP A 26 -1.57 -0.76 14.11
C TRP A 26 -2.14 -1.45 12.88
N LEU A 27 -3.35 -1.08 12.45
CA LEU A 27 -3.95 -1.60 11.22
C LEU A 27 -3.15 -1.19 9.98
N CYS A 28 -2.69 0.06 9.94
CA CYS A 28 -1.81 0.53 8.87
C CYS A 28 -0.48 -0.23 8.87
N ALA A 29 0.17 -0.41 10.03
CA ALA A 29 1.42 -1.16 10.12
C ALA A 29 1.25 -2.62 9.66
N ALA A 30 0.19 -3.29 10.08
CA ALA A 30 -0.12 -4.67 9.67
C ALA A 30 -0.42 -4.76 8.17
N GLY A 31 -1.28 -3.86 7.65
CA GLY A 31 -1.63 -3.82 6.23
C GLY A 31 -0.44 -3.50 5.33
N GLY A 32 0.39 -2.54 5.73
CA GLY A 32 1.62 -2.18 5.03
C GLY A 32 2.64 -3.32 5.03
N THR A 33 2.81 -4.01 6.16
CA THR A 33 3.69 -5.20 6.24
C THR A 33 3.18 -6.33 5.35
N CYS A 34 1.87 -6.60 5.37
CA CYS A 34 1.23 -7.60 4.52
C CYS A 34 1.44 -7.30 3.02
N LEU A 35 1.22 -6.04 2.61
CA LEU A 35 1.46 -5.59 1.24
C LEU A 35 2.95 -5.68 0.86
N ALA A 36 3.86 -5.26 1.74
CA ALA A 36 5.29 -5.36 1.51
C ALA A 36 5.75 -6.82 1.33
N LEU A 37 5.24 -7.74 2.14
CA LEU A 37 5.53 -9.17 2.01
C LEU A 37 5.01 -9.75 0.70
N GLY A 38 3.80 -9.39 0.27
CA GLY A 38 3.25 -9.81 -1.02
C GLY A 38 4.07 -9.29 -2.21
N LEU A 39 4.51 -8.03 -2.15
CA LEU A 39 5.37 -7.44 -3.18
C LEU A 39 6.78 -8.06 -3.18
N ALA A 40 7.37 -8.30 -2.02
CA ALA A 40 8.66 -8.97 -1.89
C ALA A 40 8.61 -10.41 -2.42
N ALA A 41 7.58 -11.17 -2.06
CA ALA A 41 7.37 -12.51 -2.59
C ALA A 41 7.19 -12.51 -4.11
N ALA A 42 6.43 -11.55 -4.66
CA ALA A 42 6.27 -11.40 -6.10
C ALA A 42 7.57 -10.98 -6.80
N SER A 43 8.42 -10.17 -6.14
CA SER A 43 9.74 -9.78 -6.64
C SER A 43 10.71 -10.94 -6.80
N LEU A 44 10.57 -11.99 -5.98
CA LEU A 44 11.41 -13.19 -6.02
C LEU A 44 10.86 -14.27 -6.95
N TRP A 45 9.65 -14.07 -7.49
CA TRP A 45 8.99 -15.09 -8.31
C TRP A 45 9.69 -15.26 -9.68
N PRO A 46 9.98 -16.50 -10.11
CA PRO A 46 10.56 -16.76 -11.42
C PRO A 46 9.57 -16.34 -12.52
N LEU A 47 10.06 -15.60 -13.52
CA LEU A 47 9.22 -15.09 -14.62
C LEU A 47 8.93 -16.16 -15.68
N HIS A 48 9.66 -17.27 -15.62
CA HIS A 48 9.47 -18.43 -16.48
C HIS A 48 8.54 -19.42 -15.77
N GLY A 49 7.32 -19.58 -16.28
CA GLY A 49 6.35 -20.54 -15.74
C GLY A 49 4.91 -20.01 -15.73
N SER A 50 4.03 -20.75 -15.07
CA SER A 50 2.63 -20.36 -14.90
C SER A 50 2.51 -19.10 -14.05
N ALA A 51 1.63 -18.18 -14.45
CA ALA A 51 1.25 -17.01 -13.66
C ALA A 51 0.26 -17.33 -12.53
N LEU A 52 -0.27 -18.55 -12.46
CA LEU A 52 -1.24 -18.98 -11.43
C LEU A 52 -0.73 -18.72 -9.99
N PRO A 53 0.54 -18.97 -9.64
CA PRO A 53 1.04 -18.71 -8.29
C PRO A 53 1.14 -17.22 -7.91
N LEU A 54 1.05 -16.28 -8.88
CA LEU A 54 0.95 -14.85 -8.60
C LEU A 54 -0.45 -14.46 -8.10
N VAL A 55 -1.47 -15.27 -8.37
CA VAL A 55 -2.85 -15.00 -7.90
C VAL A 55 -2.91 -14.83 -6.38
N PRO A 56 -2.47 -15.79 -5.55
CA PRO A 56 -2.49 -15.61 -4.09
C PRO A 56 -1.61 -14.46 -3.61
N LEU A 57 -0.48 -14.16 -4.29
CA LEU A 57 0.37 -13.01 -3.93
C LEU A 57 -0.33 -11.68 -4.20
N THR A 58 -0.99 -11.54 -5.35
CA THR A 58 -1.77 -10.33 -5.66
C THR A 58 -3.01 -10.18 -4.77
N MET A 59 -3.59 -11.30 -4.31
CA MET A 59 -4.64 -11.31 -3.29
C MET A 59 -4.11 -10.83 -1.93
N LEU A 60 -2.92 -11.29 -1.52
CA LEU A 60 -2.26 -10.84 -0.29
C LEU A 60 -1.96 -9.34 -0.35
N CYS A 61 -1.44 -8.86 -1.49
CA CYS A 61 -1.21 -7.44 -1.71
C CYS A 61 -2.52 -6.63 -1.63
N GLY A 62 -3.60 -7.08 -2.28
CA GLY A 62 -4.89 -6.38 -2.23
C GLY A 62 -5.48 -6.35 -0.82
N LEU A 63 -5.36 -7.43 -0.05
CA LEU A 63 -5.73 -7.48 1.36
C LEU A 63 -4.93 -6.46 2.20
N GLY A 64 -3.60 -6.48 2.07
CA GLY A 64 -2.72 -5.53 2.78
C GLY A 64 -3.01 -4.07 2.42
N PHE A 65 -3.21 -3.79 1.12
CA PHE A 65 -3.57 -2.47 0.62
C PHE A 65 -4.89 -1.97 1.22
N GLY A 66 -5.93 -2.82 1.26
CA GLY A 66 -7.22 -2.45 1.86
C GLY A 66 -7.12 -2.17 3.36
N LEU A 67 -6.38 -3.00 4.10
CA LEU A 67 -6.12 -2.82 5.53
C LEU A 67 -5.30 -1.57 5.86
N PHE A 68 -4.42 -1.15 4.95
CA PHE A 68 -3.65 0.08 5.10
C PHE A 68 -4.46 1.32 4.72
N GLN A 69 -5.04 1.33 3.53
CA GLN A 69 -5.63 2.53 2.93
C GLN A 69 -6.84 3.04 3.70
N VAL A 70 -7.74 2.18 4.16
CA VAL A 70 -8.97 2.60 4.83
C VAL A 70 -8.69 3.40 6.12
N PRO A 71 -7.93 2.87 7.11
CA PRO A 71 -7.61 3.59 8.33
C PRO A 71 -6.68 4.78 8.08
N ASN A 72 -5.76 4.70 7.10
CA ASN A 72 -4.87 5.80 6.75
C ASN A 72 -5.68 7.02 6.24
N ASN A 73 -6.61 6.76 5.32
CA ASN A 73 -7.49 7.80 4.77
C ASN A 73 -8.40 8.36 5.86
N ARG A 74 -8.99 7.50 6.70
CA ARG A 74 -9.82 7.92 7.82
C ARG A 74 -9.08 8.87 8.75
N ASN A 75 -7.85 8.52 9.16
CA ASN A 75 -7.04 9.37 10.03
C ASN A 75 -6.78 10.74 9.41
N MET A 76 -6.39 10.76 8.14
CA MET A 76 -6.10 11.99 7.41
C MET A 76 -7.34 12.89 7.32
N PHE A 77 -8.50 12.34 6.93
CA PHE A 77 -9.73 13.14 6.82
C PHE A 77 -10.28 13.61 8.16
N LEU A 78 -10.18 12.79 9.22
CA LEU A 78 -10.66 13.16 10.55
C LEU A 78 -9.71 14.09 11.30
N SER A 79 -8.44 14.19 10.87
CA SER A 79 -7.47 15.14 11.45
C SER A 79 -7.67 16.58 10.99
N ALA A 80 -8.44 16.81 9.92
CA ALA A 80 -8.71 18.14 9.38
C ALA A 80 -10.06 18.68 9.88
N PRO A 81 -10.17 19.99 10.21
CA PRO A 81 -11.46 20.65 10.43
C PRO A 81 -12.40 20.45 9.23
N ARG A 82 -13.71 20.42 9.47
CA ARG A 82 -14.72 20.10 8.44
C ARG A 82 -14.65 21.05 7.24
N GLU A 83 -14.33 22.32 7.51
CA GLU A 83 -14.17 23.38 6.52
C GLU A 83 -12.97 23.15 5.59
N ARG A 84 -12.00 22.33 6.01
CA ARG A 84 -10.78 21.98 5.28
C ARG A 84 -10.74 20.52 4.81
N ALA A 85 -11.83 19.76 4.97
CA ALA A 85 -11.91 18.37 4.53
C ALA A 85 -11.67 18.24 3.01
N GLY A 86 -12.14 19.21 2.22
CA GLY A 86 -11.86 19.29 0.77
C GLY A 86 -10.37 19.47 0.47
N ALA A 87 -9.65 20.28 1.26
CA ALA A 87 -8.21 20.45 1.12
C ALA A 87 -7.44 19.17 1.49
N ALA A 88 -7.85 18.46 2.55
CA ALA A 88 -7.27 17.16 2.90
C ALA A 88 -7.45 16.12 1.77
N GLY A 89 -8.64 16.06 1.17
CA GLY A 89 -8.91 15.21 0.02
C GLY A 89 -8.10 15.60 -1.22
N GLY A 90 -7.95 16.90 -1.47
CA GLY A 90 -7.07 17.43 -2.52
C GLY A 90 -5.62 17.00 -2.33
N MET A 91 -5.06 17.19 -1.13
CA MET A 91 -3.70 16.75 -0.81
C MET A 91 -3.53 15.24 -1.01
N GLN A 92 -4.51 14.43 -0.62
CA GLN A 92 -4.46 12.98 -0.86
C GLN A 92 -4.49 12.64 -2.35
N GLY A 93 -5.36 13.30 -3.12
CA GLY A 93 -5.43 13.15 -4.57
C GLY A 93 -4.10 13.47 -5.23
N THR A 94 -3.51 14.61 -4.88
CA THR A 94 -2.19 15.03 -5.37
C THR A 94 -1.09 14.05 -4.98
N ALA A 95 -1.03 13.63 -3.71
CA ALA A 95 -0.04 12.66 -3.24
C ALA A 95 -0.16 11.32 -4.00
N ARG A 96 -1.38 10.85 -4.24
CA ARG A 96 -1.64 9.62 -5.00
C ARG A 96 -1.20 9.76 -6.46
N LEU A 97 -1.61 10.82 -7.15
CA LEU A 97 -1.24 11.04 -8.55
C LEU A 97 0.28 11.22 -8.69
N ALA A 98 0.91 12.00 -7.82
CA ALA A 98 2.36 12.17 -7.79
C ALA A 98 3.07 10.83 -7.60
N GLY A 99 2.61 9.99 -6.67
CA GLY A 99 3.15 8.65 -6.45
C GLY A 99 2.97 7.73 -7.66
N GLN A 100 1.81 7.77 -8.34
CA GLN A 100 1.55 6.98 -9.56
C GLN A 100 2.45 7.43 -10.71
N THR A 101 2.60 8.75 -10.91
CA THR A 101 3.49 9.31 -11.95
C THR A 101 4.94 8.95 -11.66
N ALA A 102 5.42 9.16 -10.43
CA ALA A 102 6.79 8.83 -10.04
C ALA A 102 7.07 7.33 -10.19
N GLY A 103 6.16 6.47 -9.72
CA GLY A 103 6.27 5.02 -9.90
C GLY A 103 6.28 4.59 -11.36
N GLY A 104 5.46 5.22 -12.20
CA GLY A 104 5.45 4.99 -13.65
C GLY A 104 6.76 5.40 -14.32
N VAL A 105 7.32 6.54 -13.95
CA VAL A 105 8.64 7.01 -14.43
C VAL A 105 9.75 6.04 -14.00
N VAL A 106 9.76 5.63 -12.73
CA VAL A 106 10.72 4.65 -12.22
C VAL A 106 10.62 3.33 -12.99
N MET A 107 9.41 2.80 -13.21
CA MET A 107 9.22 1.58 -14.00
C MET A 107 9.68 1.74 -15.45
N SER A 108 9.36 2.87 -16.09
CA SER A 108 9.81 3.17 -17.46
C SER A 108 11.34 3.20 -17.56
N LEU A 109 12.00 3.84 -16.60
CA LEU A 109 13.46 3.86 -16.51
C LEU A 109 14.02 2.45 -16.30
N LEU A 110 13.43 1.66 -15.39
CA LEU A 110 13.85 0.27 -15.15
C LEU A 110 13.75 -0.58 -16.42
N PHE A 111 12.69 -0.45 -17.22
CA PHE A 111 12.57 -1.15 -18.50
C PHE A 111 13.56 -0.64 -19.56
N THR A 112 14.06 0.58 -19.42
CA THR A 112 15.05 1.17 -20.33
C THR A 112 16.48 0.70 -20.00
N VAL A 113 16.81 0.56 -18.70
CA VAL A 113 18.19 0.30 -18.25
C VAL A 113 18.45 -1.14 -17.79
N ALA A 114 17.41 -1.91 -17.48
CA ALA A 114 17.52 -3.30 -17.02
C ALA A 114 16.85 -4.27 -17.99
N SER A 115 17.16 -5.56 -17.87
CA SER A 115 16.52 -6.59 -18.69
C SER A 115 15.02 -6.71 -18.38
N VAL A 116 14.24 -7.16 -19.37
CA VAL A 116 12.79 -7.44 -19.22
C VAL A 116 12.51 -8.44 -18.09
N GLU A 117 13.49 -9.27 -17.74
CA GLU A 117 13.40 -10.18 -16.59
C GLU A 117 13.67 -9.48 -15.25
N SER A 118 14.60 -8.51 -15.21
CA SER A 118 15.01 -7.87 -13.96
C SER A 118 14.13 -6.67 -13.59
N ALA A 119 13.62 -5.93 -14.59
CA ALA A 119 12.86 -4.69 -14.37
C ALA A 119 11.61 -4.90 -13.48
N PRO A 120 10.74 -5.91 -13.71
CA PRO A 120 9.59 -6.15 -12.85
C PRO A 120 10.00 -6.54 -11.42
N ARG A 121 11.07 -7.33 -11.26
CA ARG A 121 11.57 -7.75 -9.94
C ARG A 121 12.06 -6.55 -9.15
N LEU A 122 12.94 -5.73 -9.74
CA LEU A 122 13.44 -4.51 -9.09
C LEU A 122 12.29 -3.55 -8.74
N GLY A 123 11.34 -3.39 -9.64
CA GLY A 123 10.19 -2.53 -9.42
C GLY A 123 9.29 -2.99 -8.27
N LEU A 124 9.01 -4.30 -8.18
CA LEU A 124 8.26 -4.88 -7.06
C LEU A 124 9.05 -4.80 -5.75
N GLY A 125 10.36 -5.00 -5.78
CA GLY A 125 11.26 -4.85 -4.63
C GLY A 125 11.29 -3.41 -4.09
N ILE A 126 11.42 -2.41 -4.97
CA ILE A 126 11.32 -0.99 -4.60
C ILE A 126 9.95 -0.71 -3.97
N GLY A 127 8.87 -1.20 -4.58
CA GLY A 127 7.51 -1.06 -4.04
C GLY A 127 7.36 -1.68 -2.65
N ALA A 128 7.98 -2.85 -2.41
CA ALA A 128 7.99 -3.51 -1.11
C ALA A 128 8.69 -2.66 -0.04
N VAL A 129 9.87 -2.11 -0.34
CA VAL A 129 10.63 -1.24 0.57
C VAL A 129 9.86 0.04 0.89
N LEU A 130 9.32 0.72 -0.12
CA LEU A 130 8.53 1.95 0.07
C LEU A 130 7.28 1.70 0.91
N THR A 131 6.59 0.59 0.67
CA THR A 131 5.41 0.20 1.45
C THR A 131 5.78 -0.11 2.90
N LEU A 132 6.88 -0.83 3.12
CA LEU A 132 7.35 -1.14 4.46
C LEU A 132 7.71 0.13 5.23
N ALA A 133 8.41 1.07 4.59
CA ALA A 133 8.71 2.37 5.17
C ALA A 133 7.43 3.15 5.54
N ALA A 134 6.41 3.16 4.67
CA ALA A 134 5.12 3.77 4.98
C ALA A 134 4.42 3.10 6.18
N GLY A 135 4.51 1.77 6.30
CA GLY A 135 4.03 1.02 7.47
C GLY A 135 4.74 1.42 8.76
N LEU A 136 6.08 1.52 8.72
CA LEU A 136 6.91 1.94 9.86
C LEU A 136 6.61 3.38 10.31
N VAL A 137 6.44 4.30 9.36
CA VAL A 137 6.01 5.68 9.67
C VAL A 137 4.66 5.70 10.39
N SER A 138 3.77 4.75 10.09
CA SER A 138 2.51 4.62 10.81
C SER A 138 2.71 4.20 12.27
N VAL A 139 3.65 3.30 12.55
CA VAL A 139 4.01 2.91 13.94
C VAL A 139 4.56 4.09 14.72
N LEU A 140 5.36 4.96 14.10
CA LEU A 140 5.90 6.15 14.76
C LEU A 140 4.80 7.12 15.23
N ARG A 141 3.64 7.15 14.56
CA ARG A 141 2.47 7.91 15.03
C ARG A 141 1.85 7.35 16.31
N VAL A 142 1.98 6.05 16.60
CA VAL A 142 1.49 5.46 17.86
C VAL A 142 2.22 6.08 19.04
N LYS A 143 3.54 6.22 18.93
CA LYS A 143 4.38 6.71 20.03
C LYS A 143 4.04 8.15 20.41
N SER A 144 3.85 9.00 19.41
CA SER A 144 3.42 10.40 19.59
C SER A 144 2.05 10.55 20.25
N LEU A 145 1.15 9.55 20.17
CA LEU A 145 -0.18 9.59 20.80
C LEU A 145 -0.17 9.06 22.24
N MET A 146 0.86 8.32 22.63
CA MET A 146 1.03 7.81 24.01
C MET A 146 1.84 8.77 24.89
N GLU A 147 2.54 9.73 24.28
CA GLU A 147 3.37 10.75 24.96
C GLU A 147 2.62 12.06 25.23
N THR A 148 1.35 12.19 24.82
CA THR A 148 0.44 13.32 25.07
C THR A 148 -0.71 12.91 25.98
#